data_AF-A0A2N7XU46-F1
#
_entry.id   AF-A0A2N7XU46-F1
#
_cell.length_a   1.000
_cell.length_b   1.000
_cell.length_c   1.000
_cell.angle_alpha   90.00
_cell.angle_beta   90.00
_cell.angle_gamma   90.00
#
_symmetry.space_group_name_H-M   'P 1'
#
loop_
_entity.id
_entity.type
_entity.pdbx_description
1 polymer ?
#
loop_
_entity_poly.entity_id
_entity_poly.type
_entity_poly.pdbx_seq_one_letter_code
_entity_poly.pdbx_strand_id
1 'polypeptide(L)'
;ADIILLEKSLLVLEEAVIEGRKTFANIIKYIKMTASSNFGNVFSVLVASIFLPFLPMLPIQLLIQNLLYDISQVSIPWDDVDEDYLKQPRKWDATG
;
A
#
# COMPACT_ATOMS: atom_id res chain seq x y z
N ALA A 1 -8.46 9.68 -25.99
CA ALA A 1 -7.47 10.48 -25.27
C ALA A 1 -7.63 10.15 -23.79
N ASP A 2 -6.57 9.69 -23.13
CA ASP A 2 -6.63 9.24 -21.72
C ASP A 2 -6.45 10.38 -20.71
N ILE A 3 -6.05 11.56 -21.18
CA ILE A 3 -5.96 12.81 -20.40
C ILE A 3 -6.61 13.93 -21.23
N ILE A 4 -7.48 14.72 -20.60
CA ILE A 4 -8.10 15.92 -21.20
C ILE A 4 -7.65 17.13 -20.38
N LEU A 5 -6.95 18.06 -21.03
CA LEU A 5 -6.56 19.32 -20.41
C LEU A 5 -7.76 20.28 -20.46
N LEU A 6 -8.29 20.62 -19.29
CA LEU A 6 -9.37 21.61 -19.17
C LEU A 6 -8.86 23.04 -19.40
N GLU A 7 -7.56 23.26 -19.21
CA GLU A 7 -6.89 24.54 -19.42
C GLU A 7 -5.78 24.42 -20.47
N LYS A 8 -5.59 25.46 -21.30
CA LYS A 8 -4.49 25.52 -22.28
C LYS A 8 -3.18 25.95 -21.63
N SER A 9 -2.78 25.28 -20.55
CA SER A 9 -1.56 25.57 -19.81
C SER A 9 -0.77 24.29 -19.54
N LEU A 10 0.54 24.32 -19.80
CA LEU A 10 1.45 23.23 -19.47
C LEU A 10 1.76 23.14 -17.97
N LEU A 11 1.43 24.18 -17.19
CA LEU A 11 1.59 24.17 -15.73
C LEU A 11 0.70 23.12 -15.07
N VAL A 12 -0.52 22.92 -15.61
CA VAL A 12 -1.45 21.87 -15.13
C VAL A 12 -0.86 20.47 -15.33
N LEU A 13 -0.01 20.30 -16.34
CA LEU A 13 0.67 19.03 -16.59
C LEU A 13 1.78 18.76 -15.57
N GLU A 14 2.49 19.79 -15.13
CA GLU A 14 3.49 19.69 -14.06
C GLU A 14 2.84 19.29 -12.74
N GLU A 15 1.75 19.96 -12.36
CA GLU A 15 0.96 19.63 -11.16
C GLU A 15 0.42 18.19 -11.22
N ALA A 16 -0.11 17.77 -12.38
CA ALA A 16 -0.58 16.40 -12.59
C ALA A 16 0.56 15.36 -12.42
N VAL A 17 1.78 15.68 -12.84
CA VAL A 17 2.95 14.81 -12.64
C VAL A 17 3.31 14.71 -11.15
N ILE A 18 3.26 15.81 -10.41
CA ILE A 18 3.54 15.82 -8.97
C ILE A 18 2.49 15.01 -8.20
N GLU A 19 1.21 15.22 -8.48
CA GLU A 19 0.12 14.44 -7.88
C GLU A 19 0.18 12.95 -8.25
N GLY A 20 0.59 12.64 -9.48
CA GLY A 20 0.88 11.26 -9.90
C GLY A 20 2.00 10.62 -9.09
N ARG A 21 3.06 11.37 -8.75
CA ARG A 21 4.16 10.87 -7.89
C ARG A 21 3.69 10.62 -6.47
N LYS A 22 2.84 11.48 -5.90
CA LYS A 22 2.24 11.30 -4.56
C LYS A 22 1.37 10.04 -4.52
N THR A 23 0.49 9.89 -5.51
CA THR A 23 -0.39 8.72 -5.62
C THR A 23 0.42 7.43 -5.76
N PHE A 24 1.46 7.43 -6.59
CA PHE A 24 2.37 6.29 -6.70
C PHE A 24 3.02 5.95 -5.35
N ALA A 25 3.58 6.94 -4.64
CA ALA A 25 4.21 6.73 -3.33
C ALA A 25 3.25 6.11 -2.31
N ASN A 26 2.02 6.60 -2.22
CA ASN A 26 1.01 6.08 -1.30
C ASN A 26 0.54 4.67 -1.69
N ILE A 27 0.47 4.35 -2.98
CA ILE A 27 0.24 2.97 -3.45
C ILE A 27 1.37 2.04 -2.99
N ILE A 28 2.64 2.47 -3.08
CA ILE A 28 3.78 1.67 -2.59
C ILE A 28 3.66 1.42 -1.09
N LYS A 29 3.34 2.46 -0.30
CA LYS A 29 3.15 2.33 1.16
C LYS A 29 2.08 1.29 1.48
N TYR A 30 0.93 1.38 0.81
CA TYR A 30 -0.17 0.43 0.96
C TYR A 30 0.27 -1.01 0.63
N ILE A 31 0.87 -1.23 -0.54
CA ILE A 31 1.31 -2.57 -0.96
C ILE A 31 2.32 -3.15 0.03
N LYS A 32 3.29 -2.36 0.50
CA LYS A 32 4.27 -2.81 1.50
C LYS A 32 3.60 -3.25 2.81
N MET A 33 2.63 -2.47 3.31
CA MET A 33 1.92 -2.81 4.54
C MET A 33 1.04 -4.05 4.37
N THR A 34 0.33 -4.19 3.25
CA THR A 34 -0.54 -5.36 2.98
C THR A 34 0.26 -6.63 2.74
N ALA A 35 1.36 -6.55 2.00
CA ALA A 35 2.24 -7.69 1.76
C ALA A 35 2.92 -8.16 3.05
N SER A 36 3.45 -7.23 3.85
CA SER A 36 4.11 -7.54 5.13
C SER A 36 3.15 -8.19 6.12
N SER A 37 1.93 -7.66 6.26
CA SER A 37 0.92 -8.20 7.20
C SER A 37 0.43 -9.58 6.80
N ASN A 38 0.04 -9.79 5.54
CA ASN A 38 -0.40 -11.11 5.06
C ASN A 38 0.72 -12.15 5.18
N PHE A 39 1.96 -11.78 4.83
CA PHE A 39 3.12 -12.67 4.99
C PHE A 39 3.37 -13.01 6.46
N GLY A 40 3.44 -12.00 7.33
CA GLY A 40 3.69 -12.19 8.76
C GLY A 40 2.60 -13.02 9.43
N ASN A 41 1.34 -12.85 9.03
CA ASN A 41 0.23 -13.64 9.53
C ASN A 41 0.36 -15.13 9.16
N VAL A 42 0.54 -15.43 7.87
CA VAL A 42 0.69 -16.80 7.38
C VAL A 42 1.93 -17.45 7.97
N PHE A 43 3.06 -16.74 8.02
CA PHE A 43 4.30 -17.23 8.61
C PHE A 43 4.13 -17.54 10.11
N SER A 44 3.48 -16.65 10.86
CA SER A 44 3.21 -16.85 12.29
C SER A 44 2.30 -18.06 12.55
N VAL A 45 1.22 -18.21 11.78
CA VAL A 45 0.31 -19.35 11.87
C VAL A 45 1.04 -20.65 11.52
N LEU A 46 1.87 -20.64 10.48
CA LEU A 46 2.67 -21.80 10.07
C LEU A 46 3.62 -22.24 11.19
N VAL A 47 4.43 -21.31 11.72
CA VAL A 47 5.38 -21.60 12.80
C VAL A 47 4.65 -22.08 14.05
N ALA A 48 3.59 -21.40 14.47
CA ALA A 48 2.81 -21.78 15.64
C ALA A 48 2.16 -23.16 15.50
N SER A 49 1.74 -23.56 14.29
CA SER A 49 1.15 -24.88 14.03
C SER A 49 2.15 -26.03 14.12
N ILE A 50 3.47 -25.76 14.04
CA ILE A 50 4.49 -26.78 14.27
C ILE A 50 4.60 -27.13 15.77
N PHE A 51 4.38 -26.13 16.64
CA PHE A 51 4.54 -26.29 18.10
C PHE A 51 3.23 -26.57 18.83
N LEU A 52 2.08 -26.16 18.27
CA LEU A 52 0.77 -26.29 18.90
C LEU A 52 -0.02 -27.47 18.30
N PRO A 53 -0.68 -28.30 19.13
CA PRO A 53 -1.52 -29.40 18.65
C PRO A 53 -2.90 -28.95 18.15
N PHE A 54 -3.14 -27.64 18.03
CA PHE A 54 -4.39 -27.03 17.60
C PHE A 54 -4.12 -25.85 16.65
N LEU A 55 -5.12 -25.48 15.85
CA LEU A 55 -5.04 -24.34 14.92
C LEU A 55 -4.83 -23.03 15.70
N PRO A 56 -3.72 -22.29 15.47
CA PRO A 56 -3.44 -21.04 16.18
C PRO A 56 -4.50 -19.96 15.94
N MET A 57 -5.11 -19.95 14.75
CA MET A 57 -6.13 -19.00 14.37
C MET A 57 -7.15 -19.66 13.44
N LEU A 58 -8.44 -19.46 13.70
CA LEU A 58 -9.52 -19.98 12.86
C LEU A 58 -9.68 -19.14 11.58
N PRO A 59 -10.16 -19.72 10.47
CA PRO A 59 -10.40 -18.98 9.23
C PRO A 59 -11.31 -17.75 9.40
N ILE A 60 -12.31 -17.82 10.28
CA ILE A 60 -13.19 -16.69 10.58
C ILE A 60 -12.45 -15.54 11.29
N GLN A 61 -11.50 -15.86 12.15
CA GLN A 61 -10.68 -14.88 12.86
C GLN A 61 -9.74 -14.17 11.87
N LEU A 62 -9.17 -14.91 10.91
CA LEU A 62 -8.36 -14.35 9.83
C LEU A 62 -9.16 -13.40 8.93
N LEU A 63 -10.40 -13.76 8.56
CA LEU A 63 -11.27 -12.90 7.76
C LEU A 63 -11.60 -11.58 8.47
N ILE A 64 -11.96 -11.66 9.75
CA ILE A 64 -12.26 -10.46 10.56
C ILE A 64 -11.00 -9.62 10.74
N GLN A 65 -9.85 -10.23 11.00
CA GLN A 65 -8.58 -9.54 11.13
C GLN A 65 -8.21 -8.79 9.85
N ASN A 66 -8.31 -9.45 8.69
CA ASN A 66 -8.02 -8.82 7.39
C ASN A 66 -8.98 -7.66 7.11
N LEU A 67 -10.27 -7.82 7.39
CA LEU A 67 -11.24 -6.74 7.23
C LEU A 67 -10.92 -5.52 8.10
N LEU A 68 -10.64 -5.73 9.39
CA LEU A 68 -10.29 -4.64 10.31
C LEU A 68 -8.97 -3.98 9.91
N TYR A 69 -8.00 -4.77 9.47
CA TYR A 69 -6.72 -4.29 9.00
C TYR A 69 -6.86 -3.44 7.73
N ASP A 70 -7.60 -3.90 6.73
CA ASP A 70 -7.87 -3.16 5.51
C ASP A 70 -8.60 -1.84 5.80
N ILE A 71 -9.57 -1.84 6.71
CA ILE A 71 -10.25 -0.61 7.17
C ILE A 71 -9.24 0.36 7.80
N SER A 72 -8.30 -0.13 8.61
CA SER A 72 -7.27 0.73 9.23
C SER A 72 -6.34 1.39 8.21
N GLN A 73 -6.20 0.79 7.02
CA GLN A 73 -5.35 1.28 5.94
C GLN A 73 -6.06 2.21 4.95
N VAL A 74 -7.36 2.41 5.09
CA VAL A 74 -8.13 3.27 4.16
C VAL A 74 -7.56 4.67 4.09
N SER A 75 -6.92 5.19 5.14
CA SER A 75 -6.32 6.53 5.12
C SER A 75 -4.98 6.64 4.39
N ILE A 76 -4.31 5.53 4.04
CA ILE A 76 -2.97 5.54 3.43
C ILE A 76 -2.91 6.30 2.08
N PRO A 77 -3.92 6.24 1.19
CA PRO A 77 -3.92 7.04 -0.04
C PRO A 77 -3.86 8.55 0.20
N TRP A 78 -4.34 9.01 1.35
CA TRP A 78 -4.32 10.42 1.77
C TRP A 78 -3.10 10.79 2.63
N ASP A 79 -2.16 9.88 2.80
CA ASP A 79 -0.95 10.13 3.58
C ASP A 79 -0.03 11.14 2.87
N ASP A 80 0.71 11.92 3.65
CA ASP A 80 1.61 12.94 3.11
C ASP A 80 2.90 12.29 2.61
N VAL A 81 3.50 12.90 1.59
CA VAL A 81 4.70 12.37 0.92
C VAL A 81 5.79 13.42 0.98
N ASP A 82 6.93 13.06 1.57
CA ASP A 82 8.08 13.95 1.70
C ASP A 82 8.46 14.63 0.38
N GLU A 83 8.71 15.93 0.42
CA GLU A 83 9.08 16.70 -0.78
C GLU A 83 10.32 16.13 -1.48
N ASP A 84 11.29 15.62 -0.71
CA ASP A 84 12.49 14.96 -1.24
C ASP A 84 12.17 13.68 -2.04
N TYR A 85 11.09 12.97 -1.67
CA TYR A 85 10.63 11.80 -2.40
C TYR A 85 10.04 12.19 -3.76
N LEU A 86 9.38 13.36 -3.83
CA LEU A 86 8.72 13.87 -5.03
C LEU A 86 9.68 14.50 -6.04
N LYS A 87 10.90 14.88 -5.65
CA LYS A 87 11.89 15.55 -6.55
C LYS A 87 12.25 14.73 -7.79
N GLN A 88 12.26 13.41 -7.69
CA GLN A 88 12.64 12.52 -8.79
C GLN A 88 11.62 11.40 -9.01
N PRO A 89 11.43 10.95 -10.26
CA PRO A 89 10.61 9.77 -10.52
C PRO A 89 11.21 8.55 -9.82
N ARG A 90 10.35 7.79 -9.13
CA ARG A 90 10.73 6.54 -8.48
C ARG A 90 10.24 5.38 -9.34
N LYS A 91 11.09 4.36 -9.46
CA LYS A 91 10.69 3.08 -10.05
C LYS A 91 10.21 2.17 -8.93
N TRP A 92 9.31 1.26 -9.27
CA TRP A 92 9.00 0.14 -8.41
C TRP A 92 10.28 -0.70 -8.24
N ASP A 93 10.67 -0.94 -6.98
CA ASP A 93 11.71 -1.91 -6.63
C ASP A 93 11.04 -3.04 -5.85
N ALA A 94 11.02 -4.23 -6.45
CA ALA A 94 10.44 -5.45 -5.86
C ALA A 94 11.44 -6.14 -4.91
N THR A 95 12.70 -5.73 -4.97
CA THR A 95 13.78 -6.23 -4.14
C THR A 95 13.79 -5.35 -2.90
N GLY A 96 13.26 -5.88 -1.79
CA GLY A 96 13.23 -5.19 -0.50
C GLY A 96 14.61 -4.71 -0.05
#